data_AF-A0A9J7KIR3-F1
#
_entry.id   AF-A0A9J7KIR3-F1
#
_cell.length_a   1.000
_cell.length_b   1.000
_cell.length_c   1.000
_cell.angle_alpha   90.00
_cell.angle_beta   90.00
_cell.angle_gamma   90.00
#
_symmetry.space_group_name_H-M   'P 1'
#
loop_
_entity.id
_entity.type
_entity.pdbx_description
1 polymer ?
#
loop_
_entity_poly.entity_id
_entity_poly.type
_entity_poly.pdbx_seq_one_letter_code
_entity_poly.pdbx_strand_id
1 'polypeptide(L)'
;MRPHCKTITLTRLSHVRHVSPWGIPLLSVKTNCQTVLTSLAFPAHCLFCSLNQLTLSCDRALVKFASSHSVRTKCGQKNHQSGKIFGIYSGIIMFLVVFFQLSFVVCYGQFPRACTDDLSLSTGRCCPLWPAADGTASPCGEALGRGTCRQIQPDDSPHSPSYPYVGVDDRERWPTVYWNWTCECRDNFYGIECSECKHGYTGQNCTERKVLIRRNIFDLSWWERTRFLRALDESKATVSERWVIPVTPYVNVLTNGSKPEFANVTTYDALVWMHYYVVRDVLLPEGGVFPSVDFAHEGPAFLPWHRLYLLLLERELAKIIGDENFALPYWDWRDLADCGDICTDDFFGASMQDGTGRLSRGSFLSDWKVGLFICLFVCLYVCLFAFTTK
;
A
#
# COMPACT_ATOMS: atom_id res chain seq x y z
N MET A 1 50.70 -17.26 -22.80
CA MET A 1 51.24 -18.35 -23.66
C MET A 1 50.22 -19.49 -23.68
N ARG A 2 49.60 -19.78 -24.84
CA ARG A 2 48.88 -21.06 -25.03
C ARG A 2 49.89 -22.16 -25.32
N PRO A 3 49.59 -23.41 -24.92
CA PRO A 3 49.41 -24.42 -25.96
C PRO A 3 48.29 -25.45 -25.73
N HIS A 4 47.70 -25.82 -26.86
CA HIS A 4 47.18 -27.12 -27.34
C HIS A 4 46.08 -27.95 -26.67
N CYS A 5 45.15 -28.35 -27.56
CA CYS A 5 43.97 -29.20 -27.44
C CYS A 5 44.27 -30.69 -27.21
N LYS A 6 43.29 -31.42 -26.65
CA LYS A 6 42.85 -32.76 -27.12
C LYS A 6 41.33 -32.92 -26.94
N THR A 7 40.70 -33.49 -27.96
CA THR A 7 39.26 -33.83 -28.07
C THR A 7 39.15 -35.34 -28.23
N ILE A 8 38.27 -36.05 -27.48
CA ILE A 8 37.63 -37.35 -27.82
C ILE A 8 36.32 -37.45 -26.99
N THR A 9 35.14 -37.20 -27.58
CA THR A 9 34.09 -38.12 -28.12
C THR A 9 33.08 -38.68 -27.10
N LEU A 10 31.79 -38.42 -27.40
CA LEU A 10 30.57 -38.81 -26.68
C LEU A 10 30.24 -40.30 -26.84
N THR A 11 29.70 -40.92 -25.78
CA THR A 11 28.80 -42.08 -25.92
C THR A 11 27.54 -41.87 -25.08
N ARG A 12 26.40 -42.10 -25.73
CA ARG A 12 25.03 -41.91 -25.27
C ARG A 12 24.57 -43.15 -24.51
N LEU A 13 24.05 -43.00 -23.30
CA LEU A 13 23.18 -44.00 -22.68
C LEU A 13 21.90 -43.33 -22.18
N SER A 14 20.81 -43.77 -22.78
CA SER A 14 19.42 -43.48 -22.47
C SER A 14 18.98 -44.22 -21.20
N HIS A 15 18.33 -43.52 -20.26
CA HIS A 15 17.01 -43.89 -19.71
C HIS A 15 16.53 -42.90 -18.62
N VAL A 16 15.58 -42.05 -19.01
CA VAL A 16 14.23 -41.82 -18.42
C VAL A 16 14.02 -41.84 -16.88
N ARG A 17 13.38 -40.73 -16.43
CA ARG A 17 12.46 -40.51 -15.28
C ARG A 17 13.05 -40.22 -13.87
N HIS A 18 13.05 -38.95 -13.43
CA HIS A 18 11.95 -38.30 -12.70
C HIS A 18 12.29 -36.84 -12.33
N VAL A 19 11.28 -35.97 -12.37
CA VAL A 19 11.29 -34.55 -12.02
C VAL A 19 10.93 -34.38 -10.54
N SER A 20 11.58 -33.44 -9.84
CA SER A 20 10.93 -32.67 -8.75
C SER A 20 11.38 -31.19 -8.82
N PRO A 21 10.46 -30.20 -8.74
CA PRO A 21 10.73 -28.84 -9.18
C PRO A 21 10.89 -27.86 -8.01
N TRP A 22 12.01 -27.87 -7.27
CA TRP A 22 12.35 -26.79 -6.33
C TRP A 22 13.87 -26.67 -6.19
N GLY A 23 14.51 -25.92 -7.08
CA GLY A 23 15.92 -25.57 -7.00
C GLY A 23 16.11 -24.25 -6.26
N ILE A 24 16.38 -24.31 -4.95
CA ILE A 24 16.87 -23.17 -4.16
C ILE A 24 18.24 -23.57 -3.58
N PRO A 25 19.36 -22.95 -3.98
CA PRO A 25 20.62 -23.11 -3.28
C PRO A 25 20.59 -22.29 -1.98
N LEU A 26 20.68 -22.97 -0.84
CA LEU A 26 20.89 -22.36 0.48
C LEU A 26 22.31 -21.78 0.56
N LEU A 27 22.42 -20.44 0.61
CA LEU A 27 23.66 -19.77 1.01
C LEU A 27 23.79 -19.77 2.54
N SER A 28 24.87 -20.40 3.01
CA SER A 28 25.32 -20.43 4.40
C SER A 28 25.93 -19.08 4.79
N VAL A 29 25.24 -18.29 5.62
CA VAL A 29 25.82 -17.11 6.29
C VAL A 29 26.61 -17.59 7.52
N LYS A 30 27.94 -17.57 7.41
CA LYS A 30 28.84 -17.58 8.57
C LYS A 30 29.04 -16.15 9.02
N THR A 31 28.53 -15.81 10.20
CA THR A 31 28.90 -14.58 10.91
C THR A 31 30.24 -14.79 11.60
N ASN A 32 31.28 -14.09 11.14
CA ASN A 32 32.51 -13.89 11.89
C ASN A 32 32.64 -12.40 12.19
N CYS A 33 32.50 -12.04 13.46
CA CYS A 33 32.93 -10.76 14.01
C CYS A 33 34.46 -10.67 13.93
N GLN A 34 34.98 -9.65 13.28
CA GLN A 34 36.31 -9.13 13.56
C GLN A 34 36.32 -7.60 13.36
N THR A 35 36.46 -6.92 14.49
CA THR A 35 36.66 -5.49 14.64
C THR A 35 38.11 -5.14 14.28
N VAL A 36 38.32 -4.17 13.37
CA VAL A 36 39.55 -3.37 13.32
C VAL A 36 39.15 -1.91 13.08
N LEU A 37 39.54 -1.07 14.05
CA LEU A 37 39.46 0.39 14.03
C LEU A 37 40.54 1.00 13.13
N THR A 38 40.21 2.06 12.39
CA THR A 38 41.05 3.27 12.23
C THR A 38 40.24 4.48 11.71
N SER A 39 39.95 5.40 12.63
CA SER A 39 40.15 6.87 12.60
C SER A 39 40.16 7.65 11.27
N LEU A 40 39.36 8.73 11.22
CA LEU A 40 39.65 10.16 10.82
C LEU A 40 38.31 10.83 10.43
N ALA A 41 37.88 12.04 10.77
CA ALA A 41 38.11 13.06 11.80
C ALA A 41 36.87 14.01 11.74
N PHE A 42 36.40 14.56 12.87
CA PHE A 42 35.34 15.59 13.00
C PHE A 42 35.90 17.04 12.84
N PRO A 43 35.10 18.12 12.64
CA PRO A 43 34.25 18.80 13.67
C PRO A 43 32.86 19.28 13.14
N ALA A 44 31.72 19.21 13.84
CA ALA A 44 31.28 19.68 15.17
C ALA A 44 30.96 21.19 15.27
N HIS A 45 29.67 21.52 15.52
CA HIS A 45 29.13 22.61 16.38
C HIS A 45 27.62 22.34 16.61
N CYS A 46 27.14 21.93 17.81
CA CYS A 46 26.76 22.69 19.03
C CYS A 46 25.52 23.60 18.81
N LEU A 47 24.43 23.66 19.59
CA LEU A 47 24.11 23.48 21.04
C LEU A 47 22.63 22.98 21.18
N PHE A 48 22.19 22.20 22.19
CA PHE A 48 21.93 22.62 23.58
C PHE A 48 21.79 21.41 24.55
N CYS A 49 22.25 21.64 25.78
CA CYS A 49 22.20 20.83 27.02
C CYS A 49 20.76 20.82 27.63
N SER A 50 20.30 19.99 28.59
CA SER A 50 20.97 19.17 29.62
C SER A 50 19.98 18.24 30.38
N LEU A 51 20.57 17.24 31.07
CA LEU A 51 20.21 16.66 32.39
C LEU A 51 18.96 15.78 32.55
N ASN A 52 19.16 14.47 32.73
CA ASN A 52 19.20 13.91 34.09
C ASN A 52 19.85 12.51 34.14
N GLN A 53 20.71 12.32 35.14
CA GLN A 53 21.41 11.09 35.49
C GLN A 53 20.50 10.14 36.27
N LEU A 54 20.69 8.83 36.11
CA LEU A 54 20.59 7.85 37.20
C LEU A 54 21.42 6.60 36.85
N THR A 55 22.52 6.45 37.59
CA THR A 55 23.41 5.28 37.65
C THR A 55 22.82 4.18 38.51
N LEU A 56 22.92 2.92 38.09
CA LEU A 56 22.95 1.76 38.99
C LEU A 56 24.01 0.76 38.52
N SER A 57 24.91 0.47 39.46
CA SER A 57 26.06 -0.44 39.39
C SER A 57 25.61 -1.90 39.56
N CYS A 58 26.34 -2.84 38.95
CA CYS A 58 26.42 -4.21 39.45
C CYS A 58 27.83 -4.79 39.24
N ASP A 59 28.42 -5.17 40.37
CA ASP A 59 29.78 -5.66 40.55
C ASP A 59 30.00 -7.10 40.06
N ARG A 60 31.28 -7.38 39.83
CA ARG A 60 31.88 -8.69 39.52
C ARG A 60 31.77 -9.70 40.66
N ALA A 61 31.64 -10.98 40.31
CA ALA A 61 32.33 -12.06 41.03
C ALA A 61 32.70 -13.22 40.08
N LEU A 62 34.00 -13.44 39.94
CA LEU A 62 34.65 -14.63 39.40
C LEU A 62 34.78 -15.69 40.51
N VAL A 63 34.78 -16.99 40.16
CA VAL A 63 35.82 -17.99 40.54
C VAL A 63 35.53 -19.38 39.90
N LYS A 64 36.61 -20.17 39.77
CA LYS A 64 36.99 -21.21 38.81
C LYS A 64 36.46 -22.65 39.03
N PHE A 65 36.34 -23.36 37.90
CA PHE A 65 36.71 -24.76 37.56
C PHE A 65 37.07 -25.80 38.65
N ALA A 66 36.44 -26.98 38.56
CA ALA A 66 37.10 -28.28 38.66
C ALA A 66 36.26 -29.40 38.01
N SER A 67 36.94 -30.28 37.27
CA SER A 67 36.45 -31.46 36.54
C SER A 67 36.25 -32.69 37.43
N SER A 68 35.31 -33.59 37.09
CA SER A 68 35.52 -35.05 37.24
C SER A 68 34.42 -35.85 36.52
N HIS A 69 34.85 -36.88 35.79
CA HIS A 69 34.03 -37.87 35.10
C HIS A 69 33.22 -38.76 36.06
N SER A 70 31.99 -39.11 35.68
CA SER A 70 31.39 -40.39 36.03
C SER A 70 30.50 -40.87 34.91
N VAL A 71 30.90 -42.01 34.33
CA VAL A 71 30.16 -42.79 33.34
C VAL A 71 29.02 -43.51 34.08
N ARG A 72 27.77 -43.24 33.71
CA ARG A 72 26.65 -44.14 33.99
C ARG A 72 25.83 -44.37 32.73
N THR A 73 25.97 -45.58 32.22
CA THR A 73 25.11 -46.20 31.22
C THR A 73 23.67 -46.25 31.71
N LYS A 74 22.73 -45.70 30.93
CA LYS A 74 21.35 -46.19 30.86
C LYS A 74 20.91 -46.28 29.40
N CYS A 75 20.55 -47.50 29.02
CA CYS A 75 19.90 -47.84 27.76
C CYS A 75 18.54 -47.14 27.63
N GLY A 76 18.23 -46.74 26.39
CA GLY A 76 16.90 -46.81 25.82
C GLY A 76 15.97 -45.63 26.07
N GLN A 77 15.83 -44.75 25.07
CA GLN A 77 14.53 -44.46 24.45
C GLN A 77 14.73 -43.63 23.16
N LYS A 78 14.20 -44.17 22.05
CA LYS A 78 13.99 -43.45 20.79
C LYS A 78 12.84 -42.46 20.96
N ASN A 79 12.86 -41.40 20.15
CA ASN A 79 11.78 -40.48 19.77
C ASN A 79 11.56 -39.24 20.64
N HIS A 80 12.14 -38.11 20.20
CA HIS A 80 11.62 -36.77 20.50
C HIS A 80 11.95 -35.80 19.34
N GLN A 81 11.36 -36.03 18.17
CA GLN A 81 11.43 -35.11 17.00
C GLN A 81 10.04 -34.78 16.41
N SER A 82 8.95 -35.34 16.97
CA SER A 82 7.58 -35.11 16.47
C SER A 82 6.93 -33.80 16.96
N GLY A 83 7.39 -33.22 18.08
CA GLY A 83 6.77 -32.02 18.68
C GLY A 83 7.14 -30.69 18.00
N LYS A 84 8.28 -30.61 17.29
CA LYS A 84 8.71 -29.37 16.61
C LYS A 84 8.08 -29.20 15.24
N ILE A 85 7.80 -30.31 14.56
CA ILE A 85 7.20 -30.31 13.22
C ILE A 85 5.71 -29.94 13.29
N PHE A 86 5.00 -30.42 14.32
CA PHE A 86 3.57 -30.13 14.51
C PHE A 86 3.29 -28.63 14.79
N GLY A 87 4.18 -27.95 15.53
CA GLY A 87 4.06 -26.51 15.80
C GLY A 87 4.28 -25.64 14.56
N ILE A 88 5.17 -26.05 13.66
CA ILE A 88 5.45 -25.33 12.40
C ILE A 88 4.26 -25.46 11.44
N TYR A 89 3.69 -26.66 11.29
CA TYR A 89 2.51 -26.85 10.45
C TYR A 89 1.27 -26.14 11.01
N SER A 90 1.08 -26.14 12.33
CA SER A 90 0.00 -25.39 12.98
C SER A 90 0.16 -23.87 12.79
N GLY A 91 1.39 -23.35 12.86
CA GLY A 91 1.68 -21.93 12.62
C GLY A 91 1.47 -21.51 11.17
N ILE A 92 1.86 -22.35 10.20
CA ILE A 92 1.63 -22.09 8.77
C ILE A 92 0.14 -22.13 8.44
N ILE A 93 -0.62 -23.09 9.00
CA ILE A 93 -2.07 -23.18 8.77
C ILE A 93 -2.78 -21.98 9.39
N MET A 94 -2.42 -21.57 10.61
CA MET A 94 -2.95 -20.34 11.23
C MET A 94 -2.62 -19.09 10.40
N PHE A 95 -1.38 -18.97 9.92
CA PHE A 95 -0.98 -17.85 9.07
C PHE A 95 -1.75 -17.82 7.75
N LEU A 96 -1.93 -18.97 7.10
CA LEU A 96 -2.71 -19.08 5.86
C LEU A 96 -4.20 -18.82 6.12
N VAL A 97 -4.77 -19.27 7.24
CA VAL A 97 -6.17 -19.02 7.60
C VAL A 97 -6.39 -17.54 7.90
N VAL A 98 -5.50 -16.89 8.66
CA VAL A 98 -5.56 -15.44 8.92
C VAL A 98 -5.37 -14.64 7.63
N PHE A 99 -4.42 -15.02 6.77
CA PHE A 99 -4.20 -14.39 5.48
C PHE A 99 -5.42 -14.56 4.54
N PHE A 100 -6.04 -15.75 4.54
CA PHE A 100 -7.23 -16.04 3.76
C PHE A 100 -8.46 -15.30 4.32
N GLN A 101 -8.63 -15.19 5.63
CA GLN A 101 -9.72 -14.43 6.28
C GLN A 101 -9.57 -12.91 6.05
N LEU A 102 -8.34 -12.38 6.09
CA LEU A 102 -8.03 -10.99 5.72
C LEU A 102 -8.18 -10.70 4.21
N SER A 103 -8.37 -11.74 3.38
CA SER A 103 -8.60 -11.58 1.93
C SER A 103 -10.07 -11.33 1.55
N PHE A 104 -11.02 -11.45 2.50
CA PHE A 104 -12.45 -11.42 2.19
C PHE A 104 -13.23 -10.21 2.72
N VAL A 105 -12.58 -9.28 3.41
CA VAL A 105 -13.22 -8.00 3.74
C VAL A 105 -12.52 -6.93 2.94
N VAL A 106 -13.10 -6.60 1.79
CA VAL A 106 -12.71 -5.39 1.09
C VAL A 106 -13.75 -4.32 1.36
N CYS A 107 -13.53 -3.61 2.47
CA CYS A 107 -14.21 -2.36 2.73
C CYS A 107 -13.55 -1.28 1.88
N TYR A 108 -14.26 -0.82 0.86
CA TYR A 108 -13.86 0.32 0.05
C TYR A 108 -14.65 1.53 0.54
N GLY A 109 -13.96 2.48 1.17
CA GLY A 109 -14.55 3.76 1.50
C GLY A 109 -13.64 4.88 1.01
N GLN A 110 -14.21 5.70 0.15
CA GLN A 110 -13.81 7.07 -0.16
C GLN A 110 -15.13 7.83 -0.29
N PHE A 111 -15.17 9.15 -0.14
CA PHE A 111 -16.41 9.92 -0.16
C PHE A 111 -17.03 9.94 -1.56
N PRO A 112 -18.03 9.09 -1.87
CA PRO A 112 -18.59 9.02 -3.20
C PRO A 112 -19.57 10.16 -3.37
N ARG A 113 -19.47 10.90 -4.47
CA ARG A 113 -20.38 12.01 -4.78
C ARG A 113 -21.86 11.62 -4.63
N ALA A 114 -22.19 10.38 -4.99
CA ALA A 114 -23.55 9.85 -4.92
C ALA A 114 -24.06 9.57 -3.48
N CYS A 115 -23.21 9.69 -2.46
CA CYS A 115 -23.54 9.46 -1.05
C CYS A 115 -23.27 10.67 -0.14
N THR A 116 -22.88 11.81 -0.72
CA THR A 116 -22.61 13.05 0.02
C THR A 116 -23.81 14.00 0.03
N ASP A 117 -24.99 13.50 -0.32
CA ASP A 117 -26.26 14.22 -0.20
C ASP A 117 -26.85 14.11 1.22
N ASP A 118 -27.83 14.97 1.49
CA ASP A 118 -28.52 15.10 2.77
C ASP A 118 -29.16 13.79 3.24
N LEU A 119 -29.76 13.03 2.33
CA LEU A 119 -30.46 11.80 2.67
C LEU A 119 -29.46 10.70 3.06
N SER A 120 -28.41 10.52 2.26
CA SER A 120 -27.37 9.52 2.53
C SER A 120 -26.64 9.77 3.85
N LEU A 121 -26.30 11.03 4.15
CA LEU A 121 -25.61 11.41 5.39
C LEU A 121 -26.52 11.32 6.62
N SER A 122 -27.76 11.81 6.55
CA SER A 122 -28.69 11.79 7.69
C SER A 122 -29.16 10.39 8.06
N THR A 123 -29.30 9.49 7.07
CA THR A 123 -29.68 8.09 7.32
C THR A 123 -28.48 7.20 7.63
N GLY A 124 -27.25 7.68 7.38
CA GLY A 124 -26.04 6.88 7.47
C GLY A 124 -26.03 5.73 6.46
N ARG A 125 -26.63 5.91 5.27
CA ARG A 125 -26.72 4.87 4.22
C ARG A 125 -26.15 5.39 2.90
N CYS A 126 -25.06 4.79 2.44
CA CYS A 126 -24.47 5.03 1.12
C CYS A 126 -24.83 3.86 0.19
N CYS A 127 -26.06 3.89 -0.33
CA CYS A 127 -26.57 2.87 -1.25
C CYS A 127 -27.23 3.51 -2.47
N PRO A 128 -26.42 4.12 -3.36
CA PRO A 128 -26.95 4.89 -4.48
C PRO A 128 -27.72 4.01 -5.47
N LEU A 129 -28.62 4.67 -6.21
CA LEU A 129 -29.42 4.02 -7.23
C LEU A 129 -28.55 3.58 -8.40
N TRP A 130 -28.81 2.37 -8.86
CA TRP A 130 -28.28 1.87 -10.12
C TRP A 130 -28.77 2.76 -11.30
N PRO A 131 -27.87 3.23 -12.19
CA PRO A 131 -28.25 3.99 -13.37
C PRO A 131 -28.86 3.06 -14.44
N ALA A 132 -30.14 2.72 -14.28
CA ALA A 132 -30.91 1.93 -15.24
C ALA A 132 -31.73 2.86 -16.15
N ALA A 133 -31.43 2.84 -17.45
CA ALA A 133 -32.20 3.58 -18.46
C ALA A 133 -33.60 2.98 -18.70
N ASP A 134 -33.84 1.73 -18.30
CA ASP A 134 -35.08 0.98 -18.49
C ASP A 134 -36.06 1.09 -17.31
N GLY A 135 -35.79 1.96 -16.34
CA GLY A 135 -36.65 2.16 -15.17
C GLY A 135 -36.47 1.10 -14.07
N THR A 136 -35.48 0.19 -14.17
CA THR A 136 -35.15 -0.79 -13.12
C THR A 136 -34.21 -0.23 -12.02
N ALA A 137 -34.16 1.10 -11.89
CA ALA A 137 -33.31 1.79 -10.93
C ALA A 137 -33.62 1.30 -9.51
N SER A 138 -32.62 0.70 -8.88
CA SER A 138 -32.72 0.13 -7.53
C SER A 138 -31.40 0.38 -6.78
N PRO A 139 -31.44 0.57 -5.45
CA PRO A 139 -30.23 0.68 -4.65
C PRO A 139 -29.31 -0.53 -4.90
N CYS A 140 -28.02 -0.28 -5.13
CA CYS A 140 -27.02 -1.34 -5.31
C CYS A 140 -27.29 -2.32 -6.48
N GLY A 141 -28.17 -1.94 -7.42
CA GLY A 141 -28.59 -2.82 -8.51
C GLY A 141 -29.35 -4.06 -8.04
N GLU A 142 -30.07 -3.98 -6.92
CA GLU A 142 -30.78 -5.09 -6.30
C GLU A 142 -31.82 -5.74 -7.21
N ALA A 143 -32.59 -4.95 -7.97
CA ALA A 143 -33.58 -5.46 -8.92
C ALA A 143 -32.96 -6.28 -10.06
N LEU A 144 -31.68 -6.01 -10.38
CA LEU A 144 -30.89 -6.75 -11.37
C LEU A 144 -30.04 -7.85 -10.73
N GLY A 145 -30.19 -8.08 -9.42
CA GLY A 145 -29.46 -9.09 -8.68
C GLY A 145 -27.96 -8.81 -8.51
N ARG A 146 -27.51 -7.56 -8.69
CA ARG A 146 -26.08 -7.20 -8.68
C ARG A 146 -25.50 -6.95 -7.30
N GLY A 147 -26.34 -6.56 -6.36
CA GLY A 147 -25.90 -6.21 -5.01
C GLY A 147 -27.09 -6.01 -4.09
N THR A 148 -26.80 -5.78 -2.81
CA THR A 148 -27.81 -5.41 -1.81
C THR A 148 -27.25 -4.36 -0.88
N CYS A 149 -28.09 -3.44 -0.42
CA CYS A 149 -27.70 -2.50 0.62
C CYS A 149 -27.61 -3.22 1.97
N ARG A 150 -26.42 -3.26 2.57
CA ARG A 150 -26.13 -4.04 3.77
C ARG A 150 -25.48 -3.17 4.84
N GLN A 151 -25.70 -3.56 6.09
CA GLN A 151 -25.05 -2.92 7.22
C GLN A 151 -23.57 -3.33 7.22
N ILE A 152 -22.69 -2.35 7.40
CA ILE A 152 -21.25 -2.56 7.45
C ILE A 152 -20.90 -3.29 8.75
N GLN A 153 -20.01 -4.28 8.65
CA GLN A 153 -19.35 -4.88 9.79
C GLN A 153 -17.90 -4.43 9.82
N PRO A 154 -17.54 -3.40 10.62
CA PRO A 154 -16.16 -2.98 10.75
C PRO A 154 -15.33 -4.06 11.45
N ASP A 155 -14.01 -4.02 11.26
CA ASP A 155 -13.10 -4.86 12.05
C ASP A 155 -13.09 -4.38 13.50
N ASP A 156 -13.49 -5.27 14.41
CA ASP A 156 -13.52 -5.03 15.86
C ASP A 156 -12.32 -5.67 16.56
N SER A 157 -11.33 -6.15 15.80
CA SER A 157 -10.07 -6.67 16.34
C SER A 157 -9.29 -5.57 17.06
N PRO A 158 -8.58 -5.90 18.16
CA PRO A 158 -7.79 -4.92 18.89
C PRO A 158 -6.62 -4.41 18.03
N HIS A 159 -6.39 -3.10 18.05
CA HIS A 159 -5.23 -2.47 17.42
C HIS A 159 -4.05 -2.34 18.40
N SER A 160 -2.90 -1.92 17.88
CA SER A 160 -1.70 -1.69 18.69
C SER A 160 -1.97 -0.66 19.81
N PRO A 161 -1.46 -0.90 21.04
CA PRO A 161 -1.51 0.08 22.13
C PRO A 161 -0.76 1.38 21.84
N SER A 162 0.04 1.44 20.78
CA SER A 162 0.72 2.66 20.32
C SER A 162 -0.25 3.74 19.86
N TYR A 163 -1.49 3.38 19.53
CA TYR A 163 -2.59 4.30 19.31
C TYR A 163 -3.48 4.30 20.58
N PRO A 164 -3.35 5.30 21.47
CA PRO A 164 -4.02 5.29 22.78
C PRO A 164 -5.41 5.92 22.75
N TYR A 165 -5.84 6.48 21.61
CA TYR A 165 -7.12 7.16 21.48
C TYR A 165 -8.17 6.24 20.87
N VAL A 166 -9.42 6.40 21.29
CA VAL A 166 -10.59 5.70 20.73
C VAL A 166 -11.74 6.70 20.64
N GLY A 167 -12.42 6.72 19.50
CA GLY A 167 -13.54 7.60 19.20
C GLY A 167 -13.13 9.04 18.91
N VAL A 168 -11.87 9.29 18.55
CA VAL A 168 -11.37 10.65 18.29
C VAL A 168 -10.98 10.88 16.83
N ASP A 169 -10.76 9.83 16.05
CA ASP A 169 -10.43 9.93 14.63
C ASP A 169 -11.53 9.32 13.76
N ASP A 170 -11.92 10.01 12.69
CA ASP A 170 -12.99 9.57 11.78
C ASP A 170 -12.62 8.33 10.95
N ARG A 171 -11.33 7.98 10.92
CA ARG A 171 -10.80 6.78 10.24
C ARG A 171 -10.91 5.52 11.10
N GLU A 172 -11.24 5.64 12.39
CA GLU A 172 -11.49 4.49 13.24
C GLU A 172 -12.75 3.73 12.76
N ARG A 173 -12.67 2.39 12.73
CA ARG A 173 -13.77 1.52 12.28
C ARG A 173 -14.36 1.98 10.93
N TRP A 174 -13.48 2.43 10.03
CA TRP A 174 -13.87 3.03 8.76
C TRP A 174 -14.87 2.16 7.97
N PRO A 175 -15.96 2.73 7.41
CA PRO A 175 -16.34 4.15 7.34
C PRO A 175 -17.48 4.56 8.30
N THR A 176 -17.62 3.93 9.47
CA THR A 176 -18.84 4.04 10.30
C THR A 176 -19.19 5.42 10.84
N VAL A 177 -18.22 6.35 10.84
CA VAL A 177 -18.49 7.76 11.21
C VAL A 177 -19.41 8.45 10.22
N TYR A 178 -19.41 8.03 8.96
CA TYR A 178 -20.21 8.62 7.89
C TYR A 178 -21.39 7.74 7.49
N TRP A 179 -21.16 6.45 7.30
CA TRP A 179 -22.19 5.52 6.86
C TRP A 179 -22.08 4.19 7.58
N ASN A 180 -23.23 3.68 8.00
CA ASN A 180 -23.39 2.35 8.60
C ASN A 180 -23.91 1.32 7.60
N TRP A 181 -24.35 1.77 6.41
CA TRP A 181 -24.84 0.90 5.34
C TRP A 181 -24.18 1.25 4.02
N THR A 182 -23.69 0.24 3.30
CA THR A 182 -23.12 0.36 1.94
C THR A 182 -23.63 -0.75 1.04
N CYS A 183 -23.39 -0.62 -0.27
CA CYS A 183 -23.65 -1.69 -1.21
C CYS A 183 -22.66 -2.84 -1.04
N GLU A 184 -23.20 -4.05 -0.82
CA GLU A 184 -22.46 -5.30 -0.93
C GLU A 184 -22.76 -5.93 -2.30
N CYS A 185 -21.79 -5.88 -3.20
CA CYS A 185 -21.94 -6.39 -4.56
C CYS A 185 -21.76 -7.92 -4.61
N ARG A 186 -22.62 -8.58 -5.39
CA ARG A 186 -22.59 -10.04 -5.58
C ARG A 186 -21.53 -10.43 -6.61
N ASP A 187 -21.03 -11.65 -6.48
CA ASP A 187 -20.13 -12.29 -7.45
C ASP A 187 -18.95 -11.39 -7.87
N ASN A 188 -18.87 -11.02 -9.14
CA ASN A 188 -17.82 -10.19 -9.72
C ASN A 188 -18.27 -8.75 -9.99
N PHE A 189 -19.43 -8.33 -9.49
CA PHE A 189 -19.84 -6.93 -9.55
C PHE A 189 -19.03 -6.07 -8.55
N TYR A 190 -18.90 -4.79 -8.86
CA TYR A 190 -18.06 -3.82 -8.16
C TYR A 190 -18.64 -2.41 -8.33
N GLY A 191 -18.16 -1.45 -7.54
CA GLY A 191 -18.53 -0.05 -7.65
C GLY A 191 -19.46 0.36 -6.51
N ILE A 192 -19.68 1.66 -6.35
CA ILE A 192 -20.46 2.20 -5.22
C ILE A 192 -21.92 1.73 -5.31
N GLU A 193 -22.45 1.63 -6.53
CA GLU A 193 -23.79 1.15 -6.88
C GLU A 193 -23.79 -0.26 -7.52
N CYS A 194 -22.67 -0.98 -7.46
CA CYS A 194 -22.45 -2.29 -8.10
C CYS A 194 -22.47 -2.31 -9.65
N SER A 195 -22.25 -1.16 -10.29
CA SER A 195 -22.25 -0.91 -11.75
C SER A 195 -21.08 -1.42 -12.55
N GLU A 196 -19.98 -1.68 -11.90
CA GLU A 196 -18.74 -2.07 -12.53
C GLU A 196 -18.46 -3.55 -12.29
N CYS A 197 -17.40 -4.04 -12.93
CA CYS A 197 -16.84 -5.35 -12.65
C CYS A 197 -15.61 -5.22 -11.75
N LYS A 198 -15.40 -6.22 -10.88
CA LYS A 198 -14.17 -6.38 -10.11
C LYS A 198 -12.96 -6.36 -11.05
N HIS A 199 -11.83 -5.87 -10.56
CA HIS A 199 -10.59 -5.91 -11.32
C HIS A 199 -10.28 -7.34 -11.79
N GLY A 200 -10.00 -7.49 -13.07
CA GLY A 200 -9.83 -8.80 -13.71
C GLY A 200 -11.09 -9.39 -14.36
N TYR A 201 -12.22 -8.68 -14.33
CA TYR A 201 -13.47 -9.06 -14.99
C TYR A 201 -14.02 -7.93 -15.87
N THR A 202 -14.80 -8.31 -16.89
CA THR A 202 -15.49 -7.39 -17.81
C THR A 202 -16.77 -8.04 -18.36
N GLY A 203 -17.42 -7.36 -19.30
CA GLY A 203 -18.70 -7.74 -19.88
C GLY A 203 -19.88 -7.28 -19.02
N GLN A 204 -21.08 -7.29 -19.62
CA GLN A 204 -22.29 -6.79 -18.97
C GLN A 204 -22.55 -7.46 -17.62
N ASN A 205 -22.26 -8.77 -17.49
CA ASN A 205 -22.51 -9.55 -16.27
C ASN A 205 -21.23 -9.89 -15.49
N CYS A 206 -20.08 -9.28 -15.81
CA CYS A 206 -18.82 -9.50 -15.10
C CYS A 206 -18.33 -10.96 -15.07
N THR A 207 -18.67 -11.74 -16.10
CA THR A 207 -18.28 -13.15 -16.22
C THR A 207 -17.03 -13.36 -17.08
N GLU A 208 -16.66 -12.37 -17.90
CA GLU A 208 -15.53 -12.46 -18.80
C GLU A 208 -14.24 -12.07 -18.08
N ARG A 209 -13.19 -12.87 -18.21
CA ARG A 209 -11.89 -12.59 -17.60
C ARG A 209 -11.14 -11.55 -18.42
N LYS A 210 -10.62 -10.53 -17.75
CA LYS A 210 -9.76 -9.51 -18.32
C LYS A 210 -8.38 -9.57 -17.69
N VAL A 211 -7.33 -9.61 -18.51
CA VAL A 211 -5.95 -9.60 -18.05
C VAL A 211 -5.26 -8.39 -18.65
N LEU A 212 -4.68 -7.57 -17.78
CA LEU A 212 -3.87 -6.40 -18.14
C LEU A 212 -2.41 -6.68 -17.78
N ILE A 213 -1.49 -6.28 -18.66
CA ILE A 213 -0.05 -6.50 -18.47
C ILE A 213 0.60 -5.15 -18.17
N ARG A 214 1.03 -4.97 -16.93
CA ARG A 214 1.87 -3.83 -16.53
C ARG A 214 3.30 -4.09 -16.98
N ARG A 215 3.86 -3.16 -17.77
CA ARG A 215 5.20 -3.27 -18.37
C ARG A 215 6.12 -2.19 -17.80
N ASN A 216 7.43 -2.38 -17.92
CA ASN A 216 8.38 -1.34 -17.59
C ASN A 216 8.11 -0.13 -18.51
N ILE A 217 8.11 1.07 -17.95
CA ILE A 217 7.86 2.31 -18.71
C ILE A 217 8.87 2.51 -19.84
N PHE A 218 10.10 1.99 -19.70
CA PHE A 218 11.13 2.03 -20.73
C PHE A 218 10.90 1.05 -21.88
N ASP A 219 10.08 0.01 -21.67
CA ASP A 219 9.72 -0.96 -22.71
C ASP A 219 8.51 -0.50 -23.55
N LEU A 220 7.84 0.58 -23.13
CA LEU A 220 6.72 1.14 -23.86
C LEU A 220 7.18 1.82 -25.14
N SER A 221 6.39 1.67 -26.21
CA SER A 221 6.52 2.50 -27.40
C SER A 221 6.27 3.97 -27.06
N TRP A 222 6.75 4.87 -27.92
CA TRP A 222 6.50 6.30 -27.76
C TRP A 222 5.00 6.62 -27.62
N TRP A 223 4.15 5.99 -28.43
CA TRP A 223 2.69 6.18 -28.37
C TRP A 223 2.07 5.69 -27.05
N GLU A 224 2.47 4.50 -26.58
CA GLU A 224 1.99 3.97 -25.29
C GLU A 224 2.41 4.87 -24.13
N ARG A 225 3.68 5.32 -24.13
CA ARG A 225 4.21 6.23 -23.11
C ARG A 225 3.48 7.58 -23.13
N THR A 226 3.37 8.22 -24.29
CA THR A 226 2.66 9.50 -24.42
C THR A 226 1.20 9.38 -24.00
N ARG A 227 0.53 8.26 -24.33
CA ARG A 227 -0.84 8.00 -23.87
C ARG A 227 -0.93 7.94 -22.34
N PHE A 228 -0.01 7.26 -21.68
CA PHE A 228 0.05 7.20 -20.22
C PHE A 228 0.29 8.58 -19.58
N LEU A 229 1.31 9.32 -20.04
CA LEU A 229 1.63 10.64 -19.50
C LEU A 229 0.50 11.65 -19.73
N ARG A 230 -0.15 11.59 -20.89
CA ARG A 230 -1.34 12.39 -21.19
C ARG A 230 -2.52 12.01 -20.28
N ALA A 231 -2.74 10.72 -20.01
CA ALA A 231 -3.77 10.29 -19.07
C ALA A 231 -3.54 10.89 -17.67
N LEU A 232 -2.29 10.90 -17.20
CA LEU A 232 -1.93 11.53 -15.92
C LEU A 232 -2.23 13.03 -15.94
N ASP A 233 -1.79 13.75 -16.97
CA ASP A 233 -2.03 15.19 -17.10
C ASP A 233 -3.52 15.54 -17.18
N GLU A 234 -4.28 14.82 -18.01
CA GLU A 234 -5.73 14.99 -18.12
C GLU A 234 -6.44 14.67 -16.81
N SER A 235 -5.96 13.69 -16.03
CA SER A 235 -6.52 13.38 -14.71
C SER A 235 -6.35 14.49 -13.69
N LYS A 236 -5.31 15.33 -13.85
CA LYS A 236 -5.04 16.49 -13.01
C LYS A 236 -5.93 17.68 -13.36
N ALA A 237 -6.48 17.74 -14.58
CA ALA A 237 -7.41 18.78 -15.01
C ALA A 237 -8.89 18.36 -14.91
N THR A 238 -9.17 17.07 -14.96
CA THR A 238 -10.55 16.52 -14.98
C THR A 238 -11.11 16.40 -13.57
N VAL A 239 -12.21 17.11 -13.28
CA VAL A 239 -12.98 16.97 -12.03
C VAL A 239 -13.49 15.53 -11.91
N SER A 240 -13.29 14.91 -10.75
CA SER A 240 -13.77 13.55 -10.51
C SER A 240 -15.30 13.50 -10.51
N GLU A 241 -15.86 12.67 -11.36
CA GLU A 241 -17.30 12.38 -11.37
C GLU A 241 -17.71 11.54 -10.15
N ARG A 242 -16.78 10.72 -9.64
CA ARG A 242 -17.03 9.74 -8.60
C ARG A 242 -16.74 10.25 -7.19
N TRP A 243 -15.67 11.00 -7.01
CA TRP A 243 -15.14 11.33 -5.69
C TRP A 243 -15.26 12.83 -5.39
N VAL A 244 -15.53 13.14 -4.14
CA VAL A 244 -15.42 14.47 -3.55
C VAL A 244 -14.57 14.38 -2.29
N ILE A 245 -14.13 15.52 -1.75
CA ILE A 245 -13.34 15.56 -0.51
C ILE A 245 -14.09 16.35 0.57
N PRO A 246 -14.09 15.90 1.84
CA PRO A 246 -14.66 16.66 2.93
C PRO A 246 -13.83 17.92 3.18
N VAL A 247 -14.51 19.04 3.39
CA VAL A 247 -13.88 20.32 3.80
C VAL A 247 -14.19 20.68 5.24
N THR A 248 -15.22 20.06 5.82
CA THR A 248 -15.51 20.18 7.25
C THR A 248 -14.46 19.42 8.06
N PRO A 249 -13.85 20.03 9.09
CA PRO A 249 -13.00 19.31 10.03
C PRO A 249 -13.79 18.17 10.67
N TYR A 250 -13.26 16.95 10.58
CA TYR A 250 -13.95 15.76 11.10
C TYR A 250 -14.23 15.85 12.61
N VAL A 251 -13.41 16.59 13.37
CA VAL A 251 -13.65 16.85 14.80
C VAL A 251 -15.02 17.48 15.02
N ASN A 252 -15.48 18.36 14.13
CA ASN A 252 -16.82 18.97 14.22
C ASN A 252 -17.93 17.96 13.90
N VAL A 253 -17.64 17.00 13.02
CA VAL A 253 -18.57 15.90 12.71
C VAL A 253 -18.72 15.01 13.94
N LEU A 254 -17.62 14.64 14.60
CA LEU A 254 -17.62 13.78 15.78
C LEU A 254 -18.19 14.45 17.05
N THR A 255 -17.81 15.70 17.32
CA THR A 255 -18.17 16.40 18.57
C THR A 255 -19.57 17.01 18.54
N ASN A 256 -19.94 17.63 17.42
CA ASN A 256 -21.17 18.41 17.31
C ASN A 256 -22.23 17.74 16.42
N GLY A 257 -21.93 16.57 15.85
CA GLY A 257 -22.80 15.96 14.83
C GLY A 257 -22.98 16.86 13.60
N SER A 258 -22.00 17.74 13.33
CA SER A 258 -22.09 18.66 12.20
C SER A 258 -22.14 17.86 10.91
N LYS A 259 -23.07 18.23 10.02
CA LYS A 259 -23.16 17.61 8.71
C LYS A 259 -21.89 17.97 7.90
N PRO A 260 -21.15 16.99 7.36
CA PRO A 260 -19.95 17.27 6.60
C PRO A 260 -20.30 17.94 5.27
N GLU A 261 -19.52 18.95 4.91
CA GLU A 261 -19.52 19.62 3.62
C GLU A 261 -18.40 19.06 2.74
N PHE A 262 -18.62 19.07 1.42
CA PHE A 262 -17.73 18.47 0.44
C PHE A 262 -17.40 19.43 -0.69
N ALA A 263 -16.18 19.33 -1.21
CA ALA A 263 -15.71 20.08 -2.36
C ALA A 263 -15.40 19.16 -3.55
N ASN A 264 -15.59 19.69 -4.75
CA ASN A 264 -15.11 19.07 -5.98
C ASN A 264 -13.59 18.99 -5.97
N VAL A 265 -13.06 17.92 -6.55
CA VAL A 265 -11.63 17.64 -6.65
C VAL A 265 -11.34 17.04 -8.02
N THR A 266 -10.12 17.23 -8.53
CA THR A 266 -9.67 16.58 -9.76
C THR A 266 -9.47 15.09 -9.52
N THR A 267 -9.49 14.28 -10.58
CA THR A 267 -9.35 12.83 -10.46
C THR A 267 -8.00 12.44 -9.85
N TYR A 268 -6.93 13.09 -10.27
CA TYR A 268 -5.61 12.89 -9.67
C TYR A 268 -5.58 13.37 -8.21
N ASP A 269 -6.11 14.56 -7.93
CA ASP A 269 -6.08 15.11 -6.57
C ASP A 269 -6.96 14.35 -5.59
N ALA A 270 -8.02 13.67 -6.05
CA ALA A 270 -8.81 12.76 -5.21
C ALA A 270 -7.94 11.60 -4.70
N LEU A 271 -7.08 11.05 -5.55
CA LEU A 271 -6.16 9.98 -5.18
C LEU A 271 -5.00 10.50 -4.32
N VAL A 272 -4.48 11.70 -4.59
CA VAL A 272 -3.49 12.33 -3.69
C VAL A 272 -4.10 12.57 -2.31
N TRP A 273 -5.32 13.10 -2.27
CA TRP A 273 -6.06 13.34 -1.03
C TRP A 273 -6.34 12.04 -0.26
N MET A 274 -6.69 10.96 -0.96
CA MET A 274 -6.91 9.64 -0.33
C MET A 274 -5.66 9.15 0.40
N HIS A 275 -4.49 9.29 -0.21
CA HIS A 275 -3.22 8.94 0.42
C HIS A 275 -2.91 9.87 1.60
N TYR A 276 -3.07 11.18 1.43
CA TYR A 276 -2.94 12.15 2.52
C TYR A 276 -3.85 11.81 3.71
N TYR A 277 -5.11 11.48 3.45
CA TYR A 277 -6.10 11.21 4.48
C TYR A 277 -5.75 9.99 5.33
N VAL A 278 -5.13 8.95 4.76
CA VAL A 278 -4.73 7.76 5.54
C VAL A 278 -3.44 7.95 6.34
N VAL A 279 -2.63 8.96 6.01
CA VAL A 279 -1.35 9.26 6.70
C VAL A 279 -1.38 10.51 7.55
N ARG A 280 -2.44 11.33 7.49
CA ARG A 280 -2.52 12.57 8.29
C ARG A 280 -2.49 12.25 9.79
N ASP A 281 -1.95 13.19 10.56
CA ASP A 281 -2.01 13.16 12.02
C ASP A 281 -3.46 13.19 12.52
N VAL A 282 -3.66 12.69 13.74
CA VAL A 282 -4.94 12.75 14.44
C VAL A 282 -5.07 14.12 15.10
N LEU A 283 -6.03 14.93 14.67
CA LEU A 283 -6.46 16.15 15.36
C LEU A 283 -7.27 15.77 16.62
N LEU A 284 -6.88 16.31 17.76
CA LEU A 284 -7.53 16.01 19.05
C LEU A 284 -8.65 17.01 19.36
N PRO A 285 -9.77 16.58 19.99
CA PRO A 285 -10.90 17.47 20.33
C PRO A 285 -10.53 18.67 21.21
N GLU A 286 -9.59 18.48 22.14
CA GLU A 286 -9.05 19.51 23.03
C GLU A 286 -8.06 20.48 22.37
N GLY A 287 -7.77 20.28 21.08
CA GLY A 287 -6.74 20.98 20.34
C GLY A 287 -5.38 20.28 20.42
N GLY A 288 -4.62 20.39 19.33
CA GLY A 288 -3.34 19.69 19.14
C GLY A 288 -3.45 18.53 18.16
N VAL A 289 -2.32 17.85 17.96
CA VAL A 289 -2.19 16.72 17.03
C VAL A 289 -1.47 15.56 17.71
N PHE A 290 -1.94 14.34 17.44
CA PHE A 290 -1.21 13.12 17.74
C PHE A 290 -0.57 12.60 16.45
N PRO A 291 0.77 12.72 16.31
CA PRO A 291 1.48 12.21 15.15
C PRO A 291 1.69 10.70 15.25
N SER A 292 2.16 10.09 14.16
CA SER A 292 2.61 8.68 14.12
C SER A 292 1.49 7.63 14.07
N VAL A 293 0.32 7.99 13.55
CA VAL A 293 -0.72 7.02 13.14
C VAL A 293 -0.74 6.97 11.62
N ASP A 294 -0.53 5.78 11.06
CA ASP A 294 -0.54 5.57 9.61
C ASP A 294 -1.38 4.33 9.27
N PHE A 295 -2.42 4.52 8.46
CA PHE A 295 -3.34 3.45 8.04
C PHE A 295 -2.88 2.73 6.76
N ALA A 296 -1.80 3.18 6.12
CA ALA A 296 -1.31 2.68 4.84
C ALA A 296 0.20 2.37 4.82
N HIS A 297 0.97 2.71 5.85
CA HIS A 297 2.40 2.42 5.98
C HIS A 297 2.72 1.80 7.33
N GLU A 298 3.99 1.47 7.55
CA GLU A 298 4.54 0.97 8.83
C GLU A 298 3.83 -0.26 9.43
N GLY A 299 3.09 -0.99 8.60
CA GLY A 299 2.28 -2.13 9.03
C GLY A 299 1.94 -3.10 7.89
N PRO A 300 1.26 -4.21 8.22
CA PRO A 300 0.92 -5.26 7.25
C PRO A 300 -0.02 -4.78 6.14
N ALA A 301 -0.75 -3.69 6.37
CA ALA A 301 -1.63 -3.07 5.38
C ALA A 301 -0.87 -2.38 4.23
N PHE A 302 0.44 -2.16 4.34
CA PHE A 302 1.22 -1.39 3.36
C PHE A 302 1.05 -1.87 1.92
N LEU A 303 1.33 -3.14 1.67
CA LEU A 303 1.22 -3.73 0.33
C LEU A 303 -0.22 -3.84 -0.17
N PRO A 304 -1.20 -4.37 0.59
CA PRO A 304 -2.58 -4.48 0.09
C PRO A 304 -3.24 -3.11 -0.12
N TRP A 305 -2.98 -2.12 0.74
CA TRP A 305 -3.53 -0.76 0.58
C TRP A 305 -3.02 -0.11 -0.70
N HIS A 306 -1.70 -0.12 -0.93
CA HIS A 306 -1.11 0.48 -2.13
C HIS A 306 -1.46 -0.30 -3.41
N ARG A 307 -1.63 -1.63 -3.32
CA ARG A 307 -2.12 -2.43 -4.46
C ARG A 307 -3.50 -1.94 -4.90
N LEU A 308 -4.41 -1.76 -3.95
CA LEU A 308 -5.73 -1.24 -4.25
C LEU A 308 -5.68 0.20 -4.75
N TYR A 309 -4.88 1.05 -4.13
CA TYR A 309 -4.68 2.43 -4.57
C TYR A 309 -4.29 2.51 -6.05
N LEU A 310 -3.32 1.69 -6.48
CA LEU A 310 -2.92 1.61 -7.89
C LEU A 310 -4.00 1.02 -8.80
N LEU A 311 -4.79 0.06 -8.31
CA LEU A 311 -5.94 -0.48 -9.05
C LEU A 311 -7.04 0.58 -9.25
N LEU A 312 -7.23 1.49 -8.29
CA LEU A 312 -8.13 2.63 -8.44
C LEU A 312 -7.57 3.64 -9.45
N LEU A 313 -6.29 4.00 -9.33
CA LEU A 313 -5.60 4.87 -10.30
C LEU A 313 -5.73 4.32 -11.73
N GLU A 314 -5.41 3.05 -11.94
CA GLU A 314 -5.49 2.39 -13.25
C GLU A 314 -6.89 2.49 -13.87
N ARG A 315 -7.93 2.24 -13.07
CA ARG A 315 -9.32 2.33 -13.53
C ARG A 315 -9.73 3.77 -13.86
N GLU A 316 -9.37 4.73 -13.02
CA GLU A 316 -9.77 6.13 -13.25
C GLU A 316 -9.04 6.73 -14.46
N LEU A 317 -7.75 6.40 -14.65
CA LEU A 317 -7.03 6.79 -15.87
C LEU A 317 -7.61 6.11 -17.13
N ALA A 318 -7.93 4.81 -17.05
CA ALA A 318 -8.58 4.08 -18.14
C ALA A 318 -9.90 4.75 -18.58
N LYS A 319 -10.71 5.22 -17.62
CA LYS A 319 -11.96 5.96 -17.90
C LYS A 319 -11.69 7.30 -18.58
N ILE A 320 -10.74 8.08 -18.07
CA ILE A 320 -10.41 9.40 -18.62
C ILE A 320 -10.05 9.30 -20.11
N ILE A 321 -9.24 8.32 -20.49
CA ILE A 321 -8.81 8.15 -21.88
C ILE A 321 -9.70 7.22 -22.70
N GLY A 322 -10.82 6.75 -22.14
CA GLY A 322 -11.75 5.83 -22.78
C GLY A 322 -11.12 4.52 -23.26
N ASP A 323 -10.14 4.00 -22.53
CA ASP A 323 -9.41 2.77 -22.89
C ASP A 323 -9.43 1.77 -21.75
N GLU A 324 -10.37 0.83 -21.81
CA GLU A 324 -10.45 -0.19 -20.78
C GLU A 324 -9.25 -1.16 -20.80
N ASN A 325 -8.44 -1.19 -21.86
CA ASN A 325 -7.25 -2.04 -21.96
C ASN A 325 -5.98 -1.34 -21.45
N PHE A 326 -6.10 -0.12 -20.96
CA PHE A 326 -5.01 0.61 -20.32
C PHE A 326 -4.49 -0.15 -19.08
N ALA A 327 -3.17 -0.27 -18.98
CA ALA A 327 -2.47 -0.83 -17.83
C ALA A 327 -1.41 0.16 -17.35
N LEU A 328 -1.32 0.37 -16.03
CA LEU A 328 -0.31 1.24 -15.45
C LEU A 328 1.10 0.67 -15.72
N PRO A 329 2.05 1.44 -16.26
CA PRO A 329 3.43 1.01 -16.31
C PRO A 329 4.07 1.04 -14.92
N TYR A 330 5.22 0.38 -14.79
CA TYR A 330 6.08 0.49 -13.62
C TYR A 330 7.45 1.04 -13.99
N TRP A 331 8.13 1.63 -13.01
CA TRP A 331 9.52 2.03 -13.11
C TRP A 331 10.39 1.05 -12.32
N ASP A 332 11.33 0.40 -12.99
CA ASP A 332 12.33 -0.45 -12.34
C ASP A 332 13.53 0.39 -11.90
N TRP A 333 13.60 0.71 -10.61
CA TRP A 333 14.60 1.61 -10.03
C TRP A 333 15.70 0.90 -9.25
N ARG A 334 15.65 -0.44 -9.13
CA ARG A 334 16.45 -1.22 -8.16
C ARG A 334 17.97 -1.05 -8.29
N ASP A 335 18.45 -0.81 -9.51
CA ASP A 335 19.89 -0.74 -9.83
C ASP A 335 20.34 0.67 -10.23
N LEU A 336 19.51 1.70 -9.99
CA LEU A 336 19.82 3.09 -10.36
C LEU A 336 20.53 3.83 -9.21
N ALA A 337 21.56 4.61 -9.56
CA ALA A 337 22.30 5.43 -8.60
C ALA A 337 21.66 6.80 -8.35
N ASP A 338 20.87 7.27 -9.31
CA ASP A 338 20.06 8.48 -9.30
C ASP A 338 18.75 8.19 -10.06
N CYS A 339 17.92 9.20 -10.34
CA CYS A 339 16.64 8.93 -11.01
C CYS A 339 16.78 8.50 -12.49
N GLY A 340 17.96 8.66 -13.12
CA GLY A 340 18.21 8.23 -14.49
C GLY A 340 17.26 8.83 -15.51
N ASP A 341 16.94 8.06 -16.56
CA ASP A 341 16.16 8.54 -17.70
C ASP A 341 14.69 8.86 -17.38
N ILE A 342 14.18 8.47 -16.20
CA ILE A 342 12.81 8.80 -15.76
C ILE A 342 12.63 10.31 -15.52
N CYS A 343 13.71 10.99 -15.16
CA CYS A 343 13.79 12.43 -14.92
C CYS A 343 14.20 13.19 -16.18
N THR A 344 13.57 12.88 -17.31
CA THR A 344 13.72 13.63 -18.55
C THR A 344 12.35 14.15 -18.99
N ASP A 345 12.33 15.18 -19.85
CA ASP A 345 11.08 15.79 -20.31
C ASP A 345 10.23 14.85 -21.19
N ASP A 346 10.80 13.74 -21.66
CA ASP A 346 10.09 12.65 -22.32
C ASP A 346 9.30 11.75 -21.35
N PHE A 347 9.52 11.90 -20.04
CA PHE A 347 8.92 11.14 -18.94
C PHE A 347 8.34 12.08 -17.87
N PHE A 348 8.93 12.14 -16.67
CA PHE A 348 8.40 12.91 -15.53
C PHE A 348 9.10 14.26 -15.33
N GLY A 349 9.97 14.65 -16.25
CA GLY A 349 10.60 15.96 -16.29
C GLY A 349 12.02 16.00 -15.74
N ALA A 350 12.86 16.78 -16.41
CA ALA A 350 14.21 17.07 -15.93
C ALA A 350 14.21 18.08 -14.78
N SER A 351 15.18 18.00 -13.89
CA SER A 351 15.38 19.01 -12.85
C SER A 351 15.99 20.29 -13.46
N MET A 352 15.55 21.46 -13.00
CA MET A 352 16.17 22.72 -13.34
C MET A 352 17.52 22.88 -12.63
N GLN A 353 18.56 23.25 -13.37
CA GLN A 353 19.93 23.46 -12.85
C GLN A 353 20.12 24.83 -12.17
N ASP A 354 19.06 25.38 -11.56
CA ASP A 354 19.08 26.68 -10.89
C ASP A 354 18.98 26.57 -9.35
N GLY A 355 18.99 25.34 -8.82
CA GLY A 355 18.91 25.07 -7.38
C GLY A 355 17.53 25.30 -6.77
N THR A 356 16.49 25.59 -7.56
CA THR A 356 15.13 25.82 -7.05
C THR A 356 14.37 24.54 -6.71
N GLY A 357 14.87 23.38 -7.15
CA GLY A 357 14.18 22.09 -7.04
C GLY A 357 12.97 21.96 -7.96
N ARG A 358 12.81 22.86 -8.94
CA ARG A 358 11.70 22.83 -9.91
C ARG A 358 11.99 21.90 -11.09
N LEU A 359 10.93 21.40 -11.72
CA LEU A 359 11.00 20.69 -12.99
C LEU A 359 11.21 21.66 -14.16
N SER A 360 11.89 21.19 -15.18
CA SER A 360 12.05 21.84 -16.48
C SER A 360 10.71 22.25 -17.05
N ARG A 361 10.66 23.43 -17.70
CA ARG A 361 9.47 23.93 -18.37
C ARG A 361 9.02 23.06 -19.55
N GLY A 362 9.86 22.13 -20.01
CA GLY A 362 9.50 21.13 -21.02
C GLY A 362 8.63 19.99 -20.47
N SER A 363 8.59 19.80 -19.14
CA SER A 363 7.74 18.79 -18.51
C SER A 363 6.32 19.30 -18.29
N PHE A 364 5.32 18.49 -18.64
CA PHE A 364 3.92 18.76 -18.33
C PHE A 364 3.67 18.90 -16.81
N LEU A 365 4.50 18.26 -15.99
CA LEU A 365 4.42 18.35 -14.52
C LEU A 365 4.91 19.69 -13.97
N SER A 366 5.60 20.52 -14.76
CA SER A 366 6.11 21.80 -14.28
C SER A 366 5.02 22.82 -13.96
N ASP A 367 3.84 22.67 -14.58
CA ASP A 367 2.66 23.50 -14.34
C ASP A 367 1.76 22.95 -13.23
N TRP A 368 1.98 21.71 -12.80
CA TRP A 368 1.19 21.10 -11.75
C TRP A 368 1.34 21.88 -10.44
N LYS A 369 0.20 22.17 -9.83
CA LYS A 369 0.13 22.72 -8.47
C LYS A 369 -0.28 21.62 -7.52
N VAL A 370 0.46 21.50 -6.41
CA VAL A 370 -0.02 20.74 -5.26
C VAL A 370 -1.22 21.50 -4.70
N GLY A 371 -2.40 20.88 -4.67
CA GLY A 371 -3.62 21.53 -4.23
C GLY A 371 -3.47 22.12 -2.83
N LEU A 372 -3.93 23.36 -2.63
CA LEU A 372 -3.68 24.17 -1.42
C LEU A 372 -4.16 23.50 -0.11
N PHE A 373 -5.17 22.62 -0.17
CA PHE A 373 -5.65 21.82 0.96
C PHE A 373 -4.68 20.71 1.39
N ILE A 374 -3.80 20.29 0.49
CA ILE A 374 -2.80 19.22 0.68
C ILE A 374 -1.44 19.85 1.07
N CYS A 375 -1.19 21.06 0.58
CA CYS A 375 0.09 21.76 0.73
C CYS A 375 0.43 22.18 2.17
N LEU A 376 -0.57 22.32 3.06
CA LEU A 376 -0.33 22.68 4.46
C LEU A 376 0.39 21.58 5.27
N PHE A 377 0.44 20.33 4.80
CA PHE A 377 1.05 19.22 5.56
C PHE A 377 1.85 18.21 4.72
N VAL A 378 1.70 18.17 3.38
CA VAL A 378 2.43 17.21 2.52
C VAL A 378 3.92 17.52 2.31
N CYS A 379 4.41 18.63 2.84
CA CYS A 379 5.82 19.02 2.72
C CYS A 379 6.82 18.03 3.38
N LEU A 380 6.36 17.01 4.12
CA LEU A 380 7.24 16.08 4.84
C LEU A 380 7.29 14.62 4.36
N TYR A 381 6.30 14.09 3.62
CA TYR A 381 6.24 12.63 3.40
C TYR A 381 6.36 12.13 1.95
N VAL A 382 6.02 12.94 0.94
CA VAL A 382 6.16 12.50 -0.47
C VAL A 382 7.61 12.56 -0.97
N CYS A 383 8.50 13.29 -0.28
CA CYS A 383 9.93 13.25 -0.57
C CYS A 383 10.63 11.96 -0.06
N LEU A 384 10.04 11.20 0.87
CA LEU A 384 10.75 10.09 1.51
C LEU A 384 10.80 8.78 0.72
N PHE A 385 9.87 8.55 -0.23
CA PHE A 385 9.98 7.40 -1.15
C PHE A 385 10.76 7.69 -2.44
N ALA A 386 11.21 8.94 -2.63
CA ALA A 386 12.13 9.33 -3.71
C ALA A 386 13.55 9.67 -3.23
N PHE A 387 13.80 9.86 -1.92
CA PHE A 387 15.10 10.27 -1.38
C PHE A 387 15.47 9.63 -0.03
N THR A 388 15.28 8.33 0.15
CA THR A 388 15.95 7.60 1.25
C THR A 388 16.57 6.29 0.78
N THR A 389 17.70 6.40 0.07
CA THR A 389 18.88 5.54 0.23
C THR A 389 20.05 6.14 -0.55
N LYS A 390 20.61 7.23 -0.02
CA LYS A 390 22.06 7.43 0.14
C LYS A 390 22.32 8.64 1.03
#